data_AF-A0A3B8RZ06-F1
#
_entry.id   AF-A0A3B8RZ06-F1
#
_cell.length_a   1.000
_cell.length_b   1.000
_cell.length_c   1.000
_cell.angle_alpha   90.00
_cell.angle_beta   90.00
_cell.angle_gamma   90.00
#
_symmetry.space_group_name_H-M   'P 1'
#
loop_
_entity.id
_entity.type
_entity.pdbx_description
1 polymer ?
#
loop_
_entity_poly.entity_id
_entity_poly.type
_entity_poly.pdbx_seq_one_letter_code
_entity_poly.pdbx_strand_id
1 'polypeptide(L)'
;MIHVVVVKYFPIHGDNIDIEKTGDWGKGLVFTQKKVDSITAELAKLLGNASCYRGYKNPDAKPSIKYEIVSTFEFYEPMPTVRGTHLDPPMTDYNTIIQRIDGKDWIENRDVKEIWVWGYHGGKVGLWESNMAGPFGDISNSDRALDDLPIFSKTFTLFHYNYQRGLSEAIEDHMHQIEALLNFVDGRDSTDEDKWSELLFWGKFVGSDKSHKIIRPGCGW
;
A
#
# COMPACT_ATOMS: atom_id res chain seq x y z
N MET A 1 9.97 15.36 3.10
CA MET A 1 8.89 15.38 2.10
C MET A 1 8.88 14.00 1.47
N ILE A 2 7.71 13.44 1.21
CA ILE A 2 7.51 12.15 0.57
C ILE A 2 6.89 12.45 -0.79
N HIS A 3 7.67 12.29 -1.86
CA HIS A 3 7.17 12.39 -3.22
C HIS A 3 6.50 11.07 -3.60
N VAL A 4 5.30 11.19 -4.17
CA VAL A 4 4.42 10.08 -4.51
C VAL A 4 4.08 10.13 -6.00
N VAL A 5 4.16 8.98 -6.66
CA VAL A 5 3.58 8.78 -7.99
C VAL A 5 2.31 7.95 -7.84
N VAL A 6 1.22 8.41 -8.45
CA VAL A 6 -0.05 7.67 -8.46
C VAL A 6 -0.22 6.99 -9.81
N VAL A 7 -0.63 5.73 -9.82
CA VAL A 7 -0.94 4.96 -11.02
C VAL A 7 -2.35 4.40 -10.91
N LYS A 8 -3.19 4.61 -11.90
CA LYS A 8 -4.61 4.21 -11.85
C LYS A 8 -4.95 3.34 -13.04
N TYR A 9 -5.64 2.24 -12.79
CA TYR A 9 -6.17 1.36 -13.82
C TYR A 9 -7.69 1.36 -13.75
N PHE A 10 -8.35 1.74 -14.84
CA PHE A 10 -9.80 1.78 -14.99
C PHE A 10 -10.18 0.95 -16.22
N PRO A 11 -10.31 -0.38 -16.13
CA PRO A 11 -10.76 -1.17 -17.27
C PRO A 11 -12.15 -0.68 -17.68
N ILE A 12 -12.32 -0.20 -18.91
CA ILE A 12 -13.59 0.40 -19.36
C ILE A 12 -14.36 -0.50 -20.32
N HIS A 13 -15.69 -0.41 -20.24
CA HIS A 13 -16.64 -0.91 -21.23
C HIS A 13 -17.72 0.15 -21.48
N GLY A 14 -17.56 0.92 -22.56
CA GLY A 14 -18.34 2.14 -22.79
C GLY A 14 -18.00 3.21 -21.76
N ASP A 15 -19.02 3.84 -21.15
CA ASP A 15 -18.85 4.91 -20.16
C ASP A 15 -18.64 4.39 -18.71
N ASN A 16 -18.60 3.08 -18.52
CA ASN A 16 -18.51 2.43 -17.22
C ASN A 16 -17.20 1.65 -17.06
N ILE A 17 -16.83 1.39 -15.81
CA ILE A 17 -15.85 0.36 -15.48
C ILE A 17 -16.41 -1.01 -15.88
N ASP A 18 -15.57 -1.83 -16.51
CA ASP A 18 -15.91 -3.17 -16.98
C ASP A 18 -15.99 -4.15 -15.78
N ILE A 19 -17.22 -4.44 -15.36
CA ILE A 19 -17.48 -5.36 -14.24
C ILE A 19 -17.02 -6.79 -14.53
N GLU A 20 -16.90 -7.20 -15.79
CA GLU A 20 -16.39 -8.54 -16.11
C GLU A 20 -14.89 -8.67 -15.78
N LYS A 21 -14.17 -7.54 -15.84
CA LYS A 21 -12.76 -7.43 -15.47
C LYS A 21 -12.56 -7.21 -13.98
N THR A 22 -13.42 -6.42 -13.34
CA THR A 22 -13.26 -6.08 -11.93
C THR A 22 -13.95 -7.04 -10.96
N GLY A 23 -14.99 -7.74 -11.41
CA GLY A 23 -15.77 -8.71 -10.64
C GLY A 23 -16.93 -8.10 -9.85
N ASP A 24 -16.72 -6.95 -9.20
CA ASP A 24 -17.65 -6.37 -8.23
C ASP A 24 -17.83 -4.83 -8.38
N TRP A 25 -17.22 -4.20 -9.39
CA TRP A 25 -17.31 -2.76 -9.61
C TRP A 25 -17.54 -2.37 -11.08
N GLY A 26 -18.79 -2.01 -11.39
CA GLY A 26 -19.21 -1.57 -12.72
C GLY A 26 -19.74 -0.13 -12.77
N LYS A 27 -19.24 0.76 -11.91
CA LYS A 27 -19.73 2.16 -11.84
C LYS A 27 -19.22 2.98 -13.03
N GLY A 28 -19.83 4.16 -13.26
CA GLY A 28 -19.38 5.09 -14.30
C GLY A 28 -17.92 5.49 -14.14
N LEU A 29 -17.20 5.63 -15.26
CA LEU A 29 -15.79 6.01 -15.29
C LEU A 29 -15.57 7.34 -14.53
N VAL A 30 -16.34 8.36 -14.90
CA VAL A 30 -16.25 9.71 -14.29
C VAL A 30 -16.51 9.69 -12.79
N PHE A 31 -17.43 8.83 -12.33
CA PHE A 31 -17.69 8.66 -10.90
C PHE A 31 -16.49 8.01 -10.20
N THR A 32 -15.93 6.95 -10.80
CA THR A 32 -14.82 6.20 -10.24
C THR A 32 -13.54 7.04 -10.18
N GLN A 33 -13.21 7.78 -11.24
CA GLN A 33 -12.10 8.75 -11.26
C GLN A 33 -12.23 9.77 -10.13
N LYS A 34 -13.39 10.45 -10.01
CA LYS A 34 -13.63 11.43 -8.95
C LYS A 34 -13.49 10.84 -7.55
N LYS A 35 -13.98 9.61 -7.34
CA LYS A 35 -13.83 8.91 -6.07
C LYS A 35 -12.36 8.65 -5.75
N VAL A 36 -11.60 8.09 -6.68
CA VAL A 36 -10.18 7.81 -6.52
C VAL A 36 -9.37 9.09 -6.28
N ASP A 37 -9.66 10.16 -7.02
CA ASP A 37 -9.00 11.46 -6.85
C ASP A 37 -9.26 12.06 -5.47
N SER A 38 -10.52 12.02 -5.03
CA SER A 38 -10.92 12.51 -3.71
C SER A 38 -10.20 11.74 -2.61
N ILE A 39 -10.20 10.40 -2.68
CA ILE A 39 -9.55 9.58 -1.66
C ILE A 39 -8.04 9.79 -1.68
N THR A 40 -7.40 9.86 -2.85
CA THR A 40 -5.96 10.10 -2.98
C THR A 40 -5.54 11.43 -2.33
N ALA A 41 -6.28 12.51 -2.61
CA ALA A 41 -6.00 13.82 -2.03
C ALA A 41 -6.23 13.84 -0.50
N GLU A 42 -7.30 13.18 -0.04
CA GLU A 42 -7.60 13.09 1.39
C GLU A 42 -6.58 12.24 2.14
N LEU A 43 -6.14 11.11 1.55
CA LEU A 43 -5.11 10.23 2.08
C LEU A 43 -3.79 10.97 2.29
N ALA A 44 -3.27 11.66 1.26
CA ALA A 44 -2.03 12.43 1.37
C ALA A 44 -2.09 13.48 2.49
N LYS A 45 -3.24 14.14 2.64
CA LYS A 45 -3.47 15.12 3.71
C LYS A 45 -3.53 14.44 5.08
N LEU A 46 -4.24 13.33 5.22
CA LEU A 46 -4.40 12.61 6.47
C LEU A 46 -3.09 11.99 6.95
N LEU A 47 -2.33 11.33 6.07
CA LEU A 47 -1.01 10.77 6.43
C LEU A 47 -0.05 11.87 6.89
N GLY A 48 -0.06 13.03 6.23
CA GLY A 48 0.65 14.21 6.71
C GLY A 48 0.20 14.61 8.12
N ASN A 49 -1.10 14.82 8.33
CA ASN A 49 -1.64 15.24 9.63
C ASN A 49 -1.41 14.21 10.75
N ALA A 50 -1.42 12.91 10.43
CA ALA A 50 -1.16 11.83 11.38
C ALA A 50 0.27 11.89 11.94
N SER A 51 1.20 12.54 11.23
CA SER A 51 2.57 12.76 11.69
C SER A 51 2.74 13.96 12.65
N CYS A 52 1.67 14.65 13.02
CA CYS A 52 1.72 15.78 13.96
C CYS A 52 1.98 15.30 15.39
N TYR A 53 3.11 15.71 15.97
CA TYR A 53 3.37 15.47 17.38
C TYR A 53 2.36 16.21 18.27
N ARG A 54 1.53 15.46 19.00
CA ARG A 54 0.47 15.98 19.90
C ARG A 54 -0.58 16.86 19.19
N GLY A 55 -0.89 16.57 17.92
CA GLY A 55 -1.92 17.30 17.16
C GLY A 55 -3.31 17.32 17.83
N TYR A 56 -3.63 16.28 18.61
CA TYR A 56 -4.88 16.23 19.40
C TYR A 56 -4.96 17.30 20.50
N LYS A 57 -3.83 17.82 20.98
CA LYS A 57 -3.75 18.81 22.07
C LYS A 57 -3.39 20.20 21.58
N ASN A 58 -2.60 20.30 20.52
CA ASN A 58 -2.19 21.56 19.93
C ASN A 58 -2.69 21.64 18.48
N PRO A 59 -3.77 22.41 18.20
CA PRO A 59 -4.29 22.54 16.84
C PRO A 59 -3.30 23.23 15.88
N ASP A 60 -2.29 23.94 16.40
CA ASP A 60 -1.23 24.57 15.61
C ASP A 60 -0.03 23.64 15.36
N ALA A 61 -0.09 22.38 15.84
CA ALA A 61 0.97 21.40 15.60
C ALA A 61 1.12 21.13 14.10
N LYS A 62 2.37 21.18 13.62
CA LYS A 62 2.68 20.97 12.21
C LYS A 62 3.00 19.51 11.93
N PRO A 63 2.63 19.00 10.73
CA PRO A 63 3.06 17.69 10.26
C PRO A 63 4.59 17.55 10.26
N SER A 64 5.09 16.41 10.74
CA SER A 64 6.50 16.04 10.63
C SER A 64 6.84 15.51 9.23
N ILE A 65 5.84 14.92 8.58
CA ILE A 65 5.89 14.34 7.24
C ILE A 65 4.92 15.11 6.35
N LYS A 66 5.30 15.34 5.10
CA LYS A 66 4.43 15.91 4.07
C LYS A 66 4.46 15.03 2.85
N TYR A 67 3.29 14.74 2.32
CA TYR A 67 3.09 13.98 1.09
C TYR A 67 2.85 14.95 -0.07
N GLU A 68 3.49 14.71 -1.19
CA GLU A 68 3.33 15.47 -2.42
C GLU A 68 3.14 14.51 -3.59
N ILE A 69 1.98 14.59 -4.24
CA ILE A 69 1.73 13.86 -5.47
C ILE A 69 2.45 14.59 -6.60
N VAL A 70 3.53 13.99 -7.11
CA VAL A 70 4.38 14.61 -8.15
C VAL A 70 3.99 14.20 -9.56
N SER A 71 3.26 13.10 -9.71
CA SER A 71 2.72 12.64 -11.01
C SER A 71 1.53 11.71 -10.83
N THR A 72 0.73 11.61 -11.88
CA THR A 72 -0.37 10.65 -11.96
C THR A 72 -0.40 10.04 -13.36
N PHE A 73 -0.42 8.71 -13.41
CA PHE A 73 -0.62 7.93 -14.62
C PHE A 73 -1.98 7.27 -14.58
N GLU A 74 -2.69 7.29 -15.70
CA GLU A 74 -4.02 6.71 -15.79
C GLU A 74 -4.16 5.87 -17.05
N PHE A 75 -4.64 4.64 -16.87
CA PHE A 75 -4.78 3.64 -17.90
C PHE A 75 -6.22 3.13 -17.95
N TYR A 76 -6.79 3.04 -19.15
CA TYR A 76 -8.19 2.62 -19.37
C TYR A 76 -8.32 1.14 -19.73
N GLU A 77 -7.44 0.31 -19.18
CA GLU A 77 -7.31 -1.10 -19.49
C GLU A 77 -7.19 -1.92 -18.19
N PRO A 78 -7.39 -3.25 -18.26
CA PRO A 78 -7.13 -4.14 -17.12
C PRO A 78 -5.69 -4.00 -16.61
N MET A 79 -5.51 -4.25 -15.32
CA MET A 79 -4.17 -4.30 -14.73
C MET A 79 -3.36 -5.45 -15.34
N PRO A 80 -2.05 -5.28 -15.54
CA PRO A 80 -1.19 -6.39 -15.93
C PRO A 80 -1.14 -7.41 -14.79
N THR A 81 -1.13 -8.69 -15.14
CA THR A 81 -1.12 -9.79 -14.18
C THR A 81 -0.10 -10.85 -14.51
N VAL A 82 0.40 -11.50 -13.46
CA VAL A 82 1.25 -12.68 -13.51
C VAL A 82 0.55 -13.83 -12.80
N ARG A 83 0.96 -15.05 -13.10
CA ARG A 83 0.44 -16.23 -12.41
C ARG A 83 0.85 -16.18 -10.94
N GLY A 84 -0.12 -16.21 -10.02
CA GLY A 84 0.13 -16.22 -8.58
C GLY A 84 0.77 -17.51 -8.07
N THR A 85 1.38 -17.44 -6.89
CA THR A 85 2.03 -18.54 -6.14
C THR A 85 1.01 -19.44 -5.43
N HIS A 86 -0.14 -18.88 -5.04
CA HIS A 86 -1.27 -19.57 -4.43
C HIS A 86 -2.52 -19.42 -5.33
N LEU A 87 -3.42 -20.40 -5.34
CA LEU A 87 -4.55 -20.52 -6.30
C LEU A 87 -5.39 -19.23 -6.43
N ASP A 88 -6.00 -19.08 -7.62
CA ASP A 88 -6.83 -17.95 -8.14
C ASP A 88 -7.35 -16.91 -7.12
N PRO A 89 -7.27 -15.60 -7.46
CA PRO A 89 -6.97 -15.00 -8.77
C PRO A 89 -5.47 -14.80 -9.10
N PRO A 90 -5.10 -14.50 -10.37
CA PRO A 90 -3.73 -14.12 -10.74
C PRO A 90 -3.28 -12.85 -9.99
N MET A 91 -1.99 -12.72 -9.71
CA MET A 91 -1.44 -11.56 -8.99
C MET A 91 -1.19 -10.38 -9.93
N THR A 92 -1.29 -9.18 -9.38
CA THR A 92 -0.90 -7.94 -10.07
C THR A 92 0.60 -7.98 -10.42
N ASP A 93 0.93 -7.66 -11.67
CA ASP A 93 2.32 -7.59 -12.12
C ASP A 93 2.89 -6.19 -11.87
N TYR A 94 3.43 -5.97 -10.67
CA TYR A 94 4.00 -4.68 -10.31
C TYR A 94 5.23 -4.33 -11.14
N ASN A 95 6.06 -5.30 -11.56
CA ASN A 95 7.19 -5.04 -12.45
C ASN A 95 6.74 -4.39 -13.75
N THR A 96 5.70 -4.93 -14.39
CA THR A 96 5.14 -4.35 -15.62
C THR A 96 4.60 -2.94 -15.39
N ILE A 97 3.94 -2.69 -14.25
CA ILE A 97 3.44 -1.35 -13.90
C ILE A 97 4.62 -0.37 -13.74
N ILE A 98 5.63 -0.74 -12.95
CA ILE A 98 6.81 0.08 -12.68
C ILE A 98 7.60 0.37 -13.96
N GLN A 99 7.76 -0.62 -14.83
CA GLN A 99 8.43 -0.44 -16.11
C GLN A 99 7.66 0.53 -17.01
N ARG A 100 6.32 0.40 -17.06
CA ARG A 100 5.47 1.20 -17.94
C ARG A 100 5.52 2.70 -17.65
N ILE A 101 5.70 3.07 -16.39
CA ILE A 101 5.77 4.48 -15.96
C ILE A 101 7.20 5.04 -15.92
N ASP A 102 8.19 4.26 -16.37
CA ASP A 102 9.62 4.56 -16.20
C ASP A 102 9.99 4.78 -14.72
N GLY A 103 9.53 3.88 -13.84
CA GLY A 103 9.64 4.03 -12.39
C GLY A 103 11.07 4.21 -11.87
N LYS A 104 12.07 3.70 -12.60
CA LYS A 104 13.48 3.91 -12.29
C LYS A 104 13.84 5.40 -12.24
N ASP A 105 13.43 6.19 -13.23
CA ASP A 105 13.69 7.62 -13.26
C ASP A 105 13.02 8.34 -12.08
N TRP A 106 11.76 7.99 -11.80
CA TRP A 106 11.00 8.55 -10.68
C TRP A 106 11.70 8.29 -9.34
N ILE A 107 12.13 7.05 -9.10
CA ILE A 107 12.70 6.64 -7.82
C ILE A 107 14.14 7.16 -7.68
N GLU A 108 15.00 6.89 -8.66
CA GLU A 108 16.42 7.20 -8.56
C GLU A 108 16.72 8.70 -8.76
N ASN A 109 16.10 9.32 -9.77
CA ASN A 109 16.45 10.68 -10.18
C ASN A 109 15.48 11.75 -9.65
N ARG A 110 14.20 11.42 -9.40
CA ARG A 110 13.18 12.38 -8.92
C ARG A 110 12.80 12.20 -7.46
N ASP A 111 13.49 11.30 -6.77
CA ASP A 111 13.37 11.06 -5.33
C ASP A 111 11.96 10.65 -4.88
N VAL A 112 11.22 9.94 -5.74
CA VAL A 112 9.96 9.29 -5.39
C VAL A 112 10.21 8.19 -4.37
N LYS A 113 9.46 8.23 -3.27
CA LYS A 113 9.56 7.27 -2.16
C LYS A 113 8.42 6.27 -2.16
N GLU A 114 7.27 6.67 -2.71
CA GLU A 114 6.08 5.84 -2.73
C GLU A 114 5.41 5.85 -4.09
N ILE A 115 4.88 4.69 -4.47
CA ILE A 115 4.06 4.52 -5.66
C ILE A 115 2.70 3.99 -5.21
N TRP A 116 1.64 4.73 -5.51
CA TRP A 116 0.28 4.40 -5.11
C TRP A 116 -0.49 3.90 -6.32
N VAL A 117 -0.80 2.61 -6.34
CA VAL A 117 -1.55 1.96 -7.41
C VAL A 117 -3.02 1.88 -7.01
N TRP A 118 -3.90 2.47 -7.81
CA TRP A 118 -5.35 2.26 -7.72
C TRP A 118 -5.80 1.25 -8.76
N GLY A 119 -6.44 0.19 -8.26
CA GLY A 119 -6.90 -0.93 -9.04
C GLY A 119 -8.12 -1.59 -8.42
N TYR A 120 -8.32 -2.85 -8.77
CA TYR A 120 -9.44 -3.66 -8.34
C TYR A 120 -8.97 -5.03 -7.88
N HIS A 121 -9.74 -5.61 -6.96
CA HIS A 121 -9.57 -7.01 -6.57
C HIS A 121 -10.73 -7.87 -7.10
N GLY A 122 -11.91 -7.76 -6.48
CA GLY A 122 -13.18 -8.43 -6.85
C GLY A 122 -13.10 -9.92 -7.18
N GLY A 123 -12.07 -10.62 -6.68
CA GLY A 123 -11.81 -12.03 -7.01
C GLY A 123 -11.26 -12.24 -8.43
N LYS A 124 -10.78 -11.18 -9.09
CA LYS A 124 -10.23 -11.18 -10.45
C LYS A 124 -8.73 -10.98 -10.50
N VAL A 125 -8.19 -10.23 -9.54
CA VAL A 125 -6.75 -9.96 -9.41
C VAL A 125 -6.36 -9.96 -7.94
N GLY A 126 -5.28 -10.64 -7.59
CA GLY A 126 -4.66 -10.62 -6.27
C GLY A 126 -3.70 -9.44 -6.13
N LEU A 127 -3.51 -8.99 -4.89
CA LEU A 127 -2.66 -7.85 -4.56
C LEU A 127 -1.99 -8.02 -3.21
N TRP A 128 -0.98 -7.18 -2.97
CA TRP A 128 -0.44 -6.92 -1.63
C TRP A 128 -0.72 -5.47 -1.33
N GLU A 129 -1.18 -5.20 -0.11
CA GLU A 129 -1.52 -3.85 0.37
C GLU A 129 -0.29 -2.94 0.36
N SER A 130 0.88 -3.50 0.63
CA SER A 130 2.18 -2.84 0.51
C SER A 130 3.28 -3.79 0.06
N ASN A 131 4.19 -3.33 -0.79
CA ASN A 131 5.39 -4.05 -1.20
C ASN A 131 6.60 -3.08 -1.24
N MET A 132 7.73 -3.45 -0.65
CA MET A 132 8.92 -2.61 -0.52
C MET A 132 10.09 -3.21 -1.29
N ALA A 133 10.78 -2.40 -2.08
CA ALA A 133 12.01 -2.82 -2.75
C ALA A 133 13.13 -1.78 -2.61
N GLY A 134 14.37 -2.26 -2.48
CA GLY A 134 15.55 -1.41 -2.39
C GLY A 134 16.85 -2.21 -2.22
N PRO A 135 18.01 -1.55 -2.14
CA PRO A 135 19.31 -2.22 -2.06
C PRO A 135 19.55 -2.96 -0.74
N PHE A 136 18.68 -2.73 0.26
CA PHE A 136 18.77 -3.32 1.60
C PHE A 136 17.74 -4.44 1.85
N GLY A 137 16.98 -4.83 0.83
CA GLY A 137 15.97 -5.88 0.91
C GLY A 137 14.54 -5.35 0.96
N ASP A 138 13.62 -6.27 1.29
CA ASP A 138 12.18 -6.05 1.39
C ASP A 138 11.73 -6.27 2.85
N ILE A 139 11.11 -5.24 3.43
CA ILE A 139 10.42 -5.31 4.73
C ILE A 139 9.01 -4.75 4.52
N SER A 140 8.13 -5.57 3.95
CA SER A 140 6.75 -5.17 3.66
C SER A 140 5.71 -6.21 4.08
N ASN A 141 4.44 -5.81 4.00
CA ASN A 141 3.27 -6.67 4.11
C ASN A 141 2.99 -7.40 2.77
N SER A 142 3.97 -8.16 2.31
CA SER A 142 3.92 -8.99 1.10
C SER A 142 4.53 -10.37 1.38
N ASP A 143 4.59 -11.23 0.36
CA ASP A 143 5.35 -12.50 0.42
C ASP A 143 6.88 -12.26 0.41
N ARG A 144 7.30 -11.01 0.21
CA ARG A 144 8.68 -10.52 0.14
C ARG A 144 9.51 -11.23 -0.92
N ALA A 145 8.92 -11.46 -2.09
CA ALA A 145 9.58 -12.14 -3.19
C ALA A 145 10.59 -11.20 -3.87
N LEU A 146 11.80 -11.68 -4.13
CA LEU A 146 12.87 -10.83 -4.68
C LEU A 146 12.65 -10.40 -6.14
N ASP A 147 11.66 -10.98 -6.81
CA ASP A 147 11.34 -10.77 -8.22
C ASP A 147 9.97 -10.11 -8.44
N ASP A 148 9.29 -9.65 -7.39
CA ASP A 148 7.95 -9.05 -7.50
C ASP A 148 7.95 -7.52 -7.68
N LEU A 149 9.09 -6.86 -7.41
CA LEU A 149 9.40 -5.47 -7.71
C LEU A 149 10.84 -5.33 -8.22
N PRO A 150 11.13 -4.31 -9.04
CA PRO A 150 12.48 -4.06 -9.49
C PRO A 150 13.34 -3.48 -8.36
N ILE A 151 14.54 -4.04 -8.19
CA ILE A 151 15.53 -3.55 -7.22
C ILE A 151 16.32 -2.39 -7.83
N PHE A 152 16.18 -1.20 -7.26
CA PHE A 152 16.92 0.01 -7.63
C PHE A 152 17.95 0.40 -6.57
N SER A 153 18.71 1.47 -6.83
CA SER A 153 19.70 2.02 -5.89
C SER A 153 19.08 2.76 -4.70
N LYS A 154 17.77 3.04 -4.73
CA LYS A 154 17.02 3.66 -3.63
C LYS A 154 15.83 2.79 -3.25
N THR A 155 15.51 2.79 -1.96
CA THR A 155 14.31 2.12 -1.44
C THR A 155 13.05 2.91 -1.80
N PHE A 156 12.01 2.20 -2.21
CA PHE A 156 10.66 2.72 -2.37
C PHE A 156 9.64 1.70 -1.87
N THR A 157 8.43 2.17 -1.59
CA THR A 157 7.28 1.33 -1.24
C THR A 157 6.16 1.53 -2.25
N LEU A 158 5.64 0.43 -2.79
CA LEU A 158 4.41 0.41 -3.57
C LEU A 158 3.25 0.09 -2.64
N PHE A 159 2.16 0.84 -2.73
CA PHE A 159 0.88 0.54 -2.10
C PHE A 159 -0.16 0.23 -3.18
N HIS A 160 -0.98 -0.79 -2.98
CA HIS A 160 -2.03 -1.17 -3.93
C HIS A 160 -3.42 -1.04 -3.32
N TYR A 161 -4.08 0.06 -3.66
CA TYR A 161 -5.43 0.39 -3.23
C TYR A 161 -6.50 -0.19 -4.16
N ASN A 162 -7.56 -0.66 -3.53
CA ASN A 162 -8.76 -1.13 -4.20
C ASN A 162 -9.80 0.01 -4.29
N TYR A 163 -10.15 0.48 -5.51
CA TYR A 163 -11.12 1.57 -5.67
C TYR A 163 -12.58 1.16 -5.39
N GLN A 164 -12.87 -0.10 -5.07
CA GLN A 164 -14.14 -0.51 -4.44
C GLN A 164 -14.22 -0.07 -2.98
N ARG A 165 -13.08 0.10 -2.30
CA ARG A 165 -12.97 0.43 -0.87
C ARG A 165 -12.88 1.94 -0.61
N GLY A 166 -12.86 2.32 0.66
CA GLY A 166 -12.83 3.70 1.11
C GLY A 166 -11.42 4.18 1.47
N LEU A 167 -11.40 5.38 2.06
CA LEU A 167 -10.20 5.98 2.61
C LEU A 167 -9.65 5.20 3.82
N SER A 168 -10.53 4.60 4.62
CA SER A 168 -10.15 3.78 5.78
C SER A 168 -9.23 2.64 5.38
N GLU A 169 -9.58 1.88 4.35
CA GLU A 169 -8.81 0.75 3.86
C GLU A 169 -7.48 1.23 3.24
N ALA A 170 -7.48 2.34 2.49
CA ALA A 170 -6.24 2.90 1.98
C ALA A 170 -5.28 3.37 3.10
N ILE A 171 -5.79 3.79 4.26
CA ILE A 171 -4.99 4.08 5.45
C ILE A 171 -4.50 2.78 6.11
N GLU A 172 -5.35 1.75 6.15
CA GLU A 172 -5.01 0.44 6.70
C GLU A 172 -3.78 -0.17 6.01
N ASP A 173 -3.67 -0.06 4.68
CA ASP A 173 -2.50 -0.50 3.91
C ASP A 173 -1.19 0.15 4.41
N HIS A 174 -1.22 1.45 4.73
CA HIS A 174 -0.08 2.17 5.31
C HIS A 174 0.23 1.67 6.73
N MET A 175 -0.80 1.37 7.52
CA MET A 175 -0.63 0.84 8.86
C MET A 175 -0.03 -0.57 8.84
N HIS A 176 -0.42 -1.43 7.90
CA HIS A 176 0.18 -2.74 7.71
C HIS A 176 1.66 -2.65 7.32
N GLN A 177 2.03 -1.68 6.48
CA GLN A 177 3.45 -1.44 6.17
C GLN A 177 4.23 -0.98 7.42
N ILE A 178 3.67 -0.10 8.24
CA ILE A 178 4.30 0.32 9.51
C ILE A 178 4.43 -0.87 10.45
N GLU A 179 3.40 -1.72 10.54
CA GLU A 179 3.41 -2.93 11.34
C GLU A 179 4.54 -3.89 10.91
N ALA A 180 4.72 -4.09 9.59
CA ALA A 180 5.81 -4.89 9.05
C ALA A 180 7.19 -4.35 9.47
N LEU A 181 7.39 -3.03 9.39
CA LEU A 181 8.63 -2.39 9.83
C LEU A 181 8.86 -2.53 11.34
N LEU A 182 7.83 -2.33 12.15
CA LEU A 182 7.94 -2.45 13.61
C LEU A 182 8.20 -3.90 14.03
N ASN A 183 7.54 -4.86 13.40
CA ASN A 183 7.80 -6.29 13.62
C ASN A 183 9.24 -6.68 13.26
N PHE A 184 9.76 -6.17 12.15
CA PHE A 184 11.15 -6.42 11.75
C PHE A 184 12.13 -5.86 12.78
N VAL A 185 11.95 -4.60 13.22
CA VAL A 185 12.81 -3.96 14.22
C VAL A 185 12.71 -4.64 15.59
N ASP A 186 11.52 -5.12 15.95
CA ASP A 186 11.27 -5.87 17.19
C ASP A 186 11.82 -7.32 17.11
N GLY A 187 12.35 -7.73 15.95
CA GLY A 187 12.99 -9.03 15.77
C GLY A 187 12.01 -10.19 15.62
N ARG A 188 10.74 -9.92 15.28
CA ARG A 188 9.69 -10.94 15.15
C ARG A 188 10.07 -12.05 14.17
N ASP A 189 10.64 -11.70 13.03
CA ASP A 189 11.04 -12.63 11.97
C ASP A 189 12.14 -13.62 12.41
N SER A 190 12.87 -13.28 13.47
CA SER A 190 13.94 -14.10 14.05
C SER A 190 13.57 -14.76 15.39
N THR A 191 12.36 -14.52 15.88
CA THR A 191 11.89 -14.98 17.19
C THR A 191 10.91 -16.14 17.02
N ASP A 192 11.12 -17.23 17.76
CA ASP A 192 10.18 -18.35 17.82
C ASP A 192 8.76 -17.84 18.13
N GLU A 193 7.76 -18.34 17.41
CA GLU A 193 6.36 -17.91 17.56
C GLU A 193 5.85 -17.98 19.01
N ASP A 194 6.29 -18.99 19.77
CA ASP A 194 5.92 -19.18 21.18
C ASP A 194 6.38 -18.02 22.09
N LYS A 195 7.38 -17.25 21.65
CA LYS A 195 7.93 -16.09 22.36
C LYS A 195 7.42 -14.76 21.81
N TRP A 196 6.54 -14.75 20.82
CA TRP A 196 5.98 -13.50 20.27
C TRP A 196 5.28 -12.64 21.33
N SER A 197 4.70 -13.26 22.37
CA SER A 197 4.09 -12.53 23.48
C SER A 197 5.10 -11.74 24.35
N GLU A 198 6.40 -12.01 24.22
CA GLU A 198 7.47 -11.33 24.96
C GLU A 198 8.00 -10.10 24.21
N LEU A 199 7.73 -10.02 22.90
CA LEU A 199 8.15 -8.95 22.00
C LEU A 199 7.52 -7.60 22.38
N LEU A 200 8.26 -6.50 22.18
CA LEU A 200 7.83 -5.18 22.63
C LEU A 200 6.62 -4.68 21.85
N PHE A 201 6.69 -4.74 20.53
CA PHE A 201 5.65 -4.30 19.64
C PHE A 201 4.53 -5.35 19.54
N TRP A 202 4.82 -6.57 19.06
CA TRP A 202 3.77 -7.56 18.80
C TRP A 202 3.10 -8.07 20.09
N GLY A 203 3.90 -8.47 21.07
CA GLY A 203 3.41 -9.07 22.30
C GLY A 203 2.84 -8.06 23.29
N LYS A 204 3.58 -6.98 23.59
CA LYS A 204 3.25 -6.05 24.67
C LYS A 204 2.43 -4.85 24.22
N PHE A 205 2.74 -4.26 23.06
CA PHE A 205 2.04 -3.07 22.57
C PHE A 205 0.73 -3.43 21.86
N VAL A 206 0.78 -4.32 20.87
CA VAL A 206 -0.40 -4.83 20.16
C VAL A 206 -1.21 -5.74 21.09
N GLY A 207 -0.53 -6.61 21.85
CA GLY A 207 -1.21 -7.55 22.75
C GLY A 207 -1.54 -8.89 22.10
N SER A 208 -0.85 -9.23 21.01
CA SER A 208 -1.09 -10.44 20.23
C SER A 208 -0.17 -11.59 20.65
N ASP A 209 -0.66 -12.82 20.47
CA ASP A 209 0.14 -14.03 20.62
C ASP A 209 0.44 -14.69 19.26
N LYS A 210 0.96 -15.92 19.30
CA LYS A 210 1.24 -16.73 18.11
C LYS A 210 0.02 -17.08 17.27
N SER A 211 -1.20 -16.98 17.83
CA SER A 211 -2.43 -17.19 17.07
C SER A 211 -2.86 -15.97 16.27
N HIS A 212 -2.08 -14.88 16.31
CA HIS A 212 -2.40 -13.57 15.74
C HIS A 212 -3.64 -12.91 16.35
N LYS A 213 -4.19 -13.46 17.44
CA LYS A 213 -5.31 -12.88 18.15
C LYS A 213 -4.81 -11.90 19.19
N ILE A 214 -5.51 -10.77 19.29
CA ILE A 214 -5.33 -9.83 20.39
C ILE A 214 -5.91 -10.50 21.65
N ILE A 215 -5.03 -10.97 22.52
CA ILE A 215 -5.41 -11.65 23.76
C ILE A 215 -5.24 -10.74 24.99
N ARG A 216 -4.44 -9.68 24.87
CA ARG A 216 -4.16 -8.70 25.93
C ARG A 216 -4.04 -7.30 25.32
N PRO A 217 -5.16 -6.68 24.91
CA PRO A 217 -5.11 -5.41 24.19
C PRO A 217 -4.28 -4.39 24.97
N GLY A 218 -3.21 -3.91 24.33
CA GLY A 218 -2.35 -2.87 24.86
C GLY A 218 -2.86 -1.49 24.48
N CYS A 219 -1.95 -0.56 24.19
CA CYS A 219 -2.31 0.78 23.69
C CYS A 219 -2.45 0.84 22.16
N GLY A 220 -2.46 -0.30 21.47
CA GLY A 220 -2.34 -0.38 20.01
C GLY A 220 -3.64 -0.58 19.22
N TRP A 221 -4.74 -1.00 19.87
CA TRP A 221 -6.02 -1.35 19.22
C TRP A 221 -7.22 -1.07 20.12
#